data_AF-A0A9Q3BDZ8-F1
#
_entry.id   AF-A0A9Q3BDZ8-F1
#
_cell.length_a   1.000
_cell.length_b   1.000
_cell.length_c   1.000
_cell.angle_alpha   90.00
_cell.angle_beta   90.00
_cell.angle_gamma   90.00
#
_symmetry.space_group_name_H-M   'P 1'
#
loop_
_entity.id
_entity.type
_entity.pdbx_description
1 polymer ?
#
loop_
_entity_poly.entity_id
_entity_poly.type
_entity_poly.pdbx_seq_one_letter_code
_entity_poly.pdbx_strand_id
1 'polypeptide(L)'
;MNYSFDYEKQKWNKSHKVPDFKVGDLVLFSTFNFNNIKGSKKLKDSYVGPFPFLSLHGMNAAQVDMSGELKNKHPTFPVRLIKPCHPADSECFPLRNPTPFTVPPVEKTVDKEIKKLMKQRRLKGKNQR
;
A
#
# COMPACT_ATOMS: atom_id res chain seq x y z
N MET A 1 -33.59 -11.75 21.75
CA MET A 1 -32.24 -11.49 22.31
C MET A 1 -31.24 -11.85 21.24
N ASN A 2 -30.55 -10.85 20.67
CA ASN A 2 -29.67 -11.03 19.49
C ASN A 2 -28.24 -11.42 19.93
N TYR A 3 -28.10 -12.64 20.46
CA TYR A 3 -26.86 -13.15 21.06
C TYR A 3 -25.63 -13.04 20.12
N SER A 4 -25.84 -13.21 18.81
CA SER A 4 -24.76 -13.10 17.81
C SER A 4 -24.16 -11.69 17.73
N PHE A 5 -25.00 -10.65 17.79
CA PHE A 5 -24.55 -9.26 17.69
C PHE A 5 -23.74 -8.84 18.92
N ASP A 6 -24.18 -9.27 20.10
CA ASP A 6 -23.51 -8.94 21.35
C ASP A 6 -22.13 -9.63 21.46
N TYR A 7 -22.00 -10.87 20.98
CA TYR A 7 -20.72 -11.58 20.93
C TYR A 7 -19.70 -10.89 20.01
N GLU A 8 -20.13 -10.49 18.81
CA GLU A 8 -19.28 -9.76 17.86
C GLU A 8 -18.84 -8.40 18.40
N LYS A 9 -19.77 -7.66 19.01
CA LYS A 9 -19.50 -6.36 19.64
C LYS A 9 -18.47 -6.48 20.75
N GLN A 10 -18.59 -7.47 21.64
CA GLN A 10 -17.63 -7.68 22.72
C GLN A 10 -16.24 -8.04 22.19
N LYS A 11 -16.16 -8.91 21.19
CA LYS A 11 -14.88 -9.28 20.56
C LYS A 11 -14.20 -8.09 19.89
N TRP A 12 -14.97 -7.26 19.19
CA TRP A 12 -14.47 -6.05 18.57
C TRP A 12 -13.98 -5.04 19.61
N ASN A 13 -14.80 -4.70 20.60
CA ASN A 13 -14.45 -3.79 21.69
C ASN A 13 -13.18 -4.23 22.43
N LYS A 14 -12.98 -5.54 22.64
CA LYS A 14 -11.81 -6.08 23.33
C LYS A 14 -10.50 -5.85 22.59
N SER A 15 -10.52 -5.92 21.25
CA SER A 15 -9.30 -5.80 20.42
C SER A 15 -9.11 -4.42 19.83
N HIS A 16 -10.15 -3.59 19.79
CA HIS A 16 -10.10 -2.30 19.14
C HIS A 16 -9.47 -1.26 20.06
N LYS A 17 -8.37 -0.66 19.60
CA LYS A 17 -7.73 0.46 20.27
C LYS A 17 -8.09 1.73 19.53
N VAL A 18 -8.53 2.75 20.28
CA VAL A 18 -8.72 4.07 19.72
C VAL A 18 -7.35 4.62 19.32
N PRO A 19 -7.21 5.17 18.12
CA PRO A 19 -5.94 5.68 17.63
C PRO A 19 -5.74 7.14 18.03
N ASP A 20 -4.60 7.46 18.63
CA ASP A 20 -4.28 8.82 19.10
C ASP A 20 -3.53 9.64 18.04
N PHE A 21 -4.11 9.81 16.85
CA PHE A 21 -3.53 10.64 15.79
C PHE A 21 -3.93 12.10 15.94
N LYS A 22 -2.97 13.01 15.74
CA LYS A 22 -3.21 14.45 15.69
C LYS A 22 -3.18 14.94 14.24
N VAL A 23 -3.93 16.00 13.98
CA VAL A 23 -3.91 16.71 12.69
C VAL A 23 -2.49 17.22 12.44
N GLY A 24 -1.92 16.85 11.28
CA GLY A 24 -0.55 17.16 10.89
C GLY A 24 0.47 16.05 11.16
N ASP A 25 0.11 14.99 11.88
CA ASP A 25 1.02 13.85 12.07
C ASP A 25 1.31 13.16 10.73
N LEU A 26 2.55 12.72 10.54
CA LEU A 26 2.92 11.92 9.38
C LEU A 26 2.53 10.47 9.63
N VAL A 27 1.76 9.91 8.71
CA VAL A 27 1.27 8.54 8.79
C VAL A 27 1.58 7.76 7.51
N LEU A 28 1.80 6.46 7.66
CA LEU A 28 1.93 5.50 6.58
C LEU A 28 0.63 4.69 6.47
N PHE A 29 0.22 4.30 5.26
CA PHE A 29 -0.89 3.36 5.10
C PHE A 29 -0.51 2.10 4.32
N SER A 30 -1.21 1.00 4.62
CA SER A 30 -0.88 -0.32 4.10
C SER A 30 -1.23 -0.49 2.62
N THR A 31 -0.31 -1.12 1.86
CA THR A 31 -0.49 -1.48 0.44
C THR A 31 -1.26 -2.77 0.22
N PHE A 32 -1.74 -3.41 1.28
CA PHE A 32 -2.32 -4.75 1.23
C PHE A 32 -3.46 -4.85 0.19
N ASN A 33 -4.32 -3.83 0.15
CA ASN A 33 -5.47 -3.76 -0.77
C ASN A 33 -5.20 -3.00 -2.07
N PHE A 34 -3.95 -2.61 -2.33
CA PHE A 34 -3.60 -1.84 -3.51
C PHE A 34 -3.07 -2.74 -4.63
N ASN A 35 -3.81 -2.78 -5.73
CA ASN A 35 -3.44 -3.51 -6.96
C ASN A 35 -2.65 -2.66 -7.96
N ASN A 36 -2.68 -1.33 -7.81
CA ASN A 36 -2.14 -0.39 -8.79
C ASN A 36 -0.79 0.22 -8.37
N ILE A 37 -0.19 -0.27 -7.29
CA ILE A 37 1.16 0.16 -6.89
C ILE A 37 2.16 -0.62 -7.73
N LYS A 38 3.18 0.08 -8.24
CA LYS A 38 4.22 -0.52 -9.06
C LYS A 38 4.98 -1.60 -8.28
N GLY A 39 5.34 -2.68 -8.97
CA GLY A 39 6.13 -3.77 -8.41
C GLY A 39 5.34 -5.06 -8.15
N SER A 40 6.06 -6.13 -7.84
CA SER A 40 5.45 -7.43 -7.53
C SER A 40 4.91 -7.42 -6.09
N LYS A 41 3.86 -8.21 -5.81
CA LYS A 41 3.26 -8.31 -4.46
C LYS A 41 4.29 -8.65 -3.37
N LYS A 42 5.37 -9.37 -3.72
CA LYS A 42 6.44 -9.78 -2.81
C LYS A 42 7.51 -8.72 -2.57
N LEU A 43 7.74 -7.83 -3.54
CA LEU A 43 8.81 -6.83 -3.49
C LEU A 43 8.31 -5.41 -3.25
N LYS A 44 7.01 -5.15 -3.40
CA LYS A 44 6.43 -3.86 -3.08
C LYS A 44 6.47 -3.62 -1.57
N ASP A 45 6.64 -2.36 -1.20
CA ASP A 45 6.57 -1.96 0.20
C ASP A 45 5.20 -2.29 0.78
N SER A 46 5.18 -2.76 2.03
CA SER A 46 3.94 -3.09 2.73
C SER A 46 3.15 -1.85 3.14
N TYR A 47 3.81 -0.69 3.20
CA TYR A 47 3.25 0.61 3.55
C TYR A 47 3.80 1.67 2.60
N VAL A 48 2.98 2.67 2.25
CA VAL A 48 3.40 3.77 1.38
C VAL A 48 3.35 5.07 2.16
N GLY A 49 4.38 5.88 1.89
CA GLY A 49 4.41 7.33 2.03
C GLY A 49 4.22 7.87 3.45
N PRO A 50 5.01 8.85 3.88
CA PRO A 50 4.55 9.73 4.94
C PRO A 50 3.50 10.67 4.34
N PHE A 51 2.25 10.50 4.76
CA PHE A 51 1.15 11.39 4.40
C PHE A 51 0.69 12.19 5.62
N PRO A 52 0.36 13.49 5.47
CA PRO A 52 -0.24 14.26 6.55
C PRO A 52 -1.60 13.70 6.95
N PHE A 53 -1.80 13.47 8.24
CA PHE A 53 -3.09 13.16 8.82
C PHE A 53 -3.98 14.41 8.86
N LEU A 54 -5.18 14.33 8.27
CA LEU A 54 -6.10 15.46 8.19
C LEU A 54 -7.16 15.41 9.29
N SER A 55 -7.85 14.28 9.46
CA SER A 55 -8.94 14.18 10.43
C SER A 55 -9.34 12.73 10.71
N LEU A 56 -9.93 12.51 11.90
CA LEU A 56 -10.55 11.24 12.28
C LEU A 56 -12.06 11.33 12.02
N HIS A 57 -12.60 10.42 11.23
CA HIS A 57 -14.03 10.24 10.97
C HIS A 57 -14.59 9.16 11.88
N GLY A 58 -15.30 9.58 12.94
CA GLY A 58 -15.73 8.66 14.00
C GLY A 58 -14.53 8.02 14.69
N MET A 59 -14.62 6.75 15.08
CA MET A 59 -13.51 6.04 15.75
C MET A 59 -12.65 5.19 14.79
N ASN A 60 -13.15 4.94 13.57
CA ASN A 60 -12.66 3.85 12.71
C ASN A 60 -12.07 4.29 11.39
N ALA A 61 -12.33 5.52 10.96
CA ALA A 61 -11.89 6.02 9.68
C ALA A 61 -11.03 7.26 9.88
N ALA A 62 -9.99 7.39 9.07
CA ALA A 62 -9.06 8.49 9.13
C ALA A 62 -8.82 9.00 7.71
N GLN A 63 -8.83 10.31 7.56
CA GLN A 63 -8.58 11.02 6.31
C GLN A 63 -7.14 11.49 6.29
N VAL A 64 -6.45 11.23 5.18
CA VAL A 64 -5.07 11.65 4.94
C VAL A 64 -4.97 12.42 3.65
N ASP A 65 -3.98 13.30 3.55
CA ASP A 65 -3.68 14.01 2.30
C ASP A 65 -2.86 13.10 1.39
N MET A 66 -3.50 12.54 0.36
CA MET A 66 -2.83 11.68 -0.61
C MET A 66 -2.24 12.47 -1.77
N SER A 67 -0.92 12.58 -1.76
CA SER A 67 -0.13 13.16 -2.84
C SER A 67 0.57 12.08 -3.69
N GLY A 68 1.20 12.50 -4.79
CA GLY A 68 2.04 11.62 -5.62
C GLY A 68 1.28 10.53 -6.38
N GLU A 69 1.83 9.31 -6.38
CA GLU A 69 1.32 8.17 -7.17
C GLU A 69 -0.09 7.72 -6.78
N LEU A 70 -0.57 8.11 -5.59
CA LEU A 70 -1.85 7.67 -5.01
C LEU A 70 -2.91 8.78 -4.94
N LYS A 71 -2.66 9.94 -5.54
CA LYS A 71 -3.59 11.08 -5.59
C LYS A 71 -5.00 10.72 -6.06
N ASN A 72 -5.12 9.75 -6.97
CA ASN A 72 -6.41 9.33 -7.55
C ASN A 72 -7.19 8.32 -6.69
N LYS A 73 -6.69 7.94 -5.51
CA LYS A 73 -7.37 7.00 -4.60
C LYS A 73 -8.26 7.78 -3.62
N HIS A 74 -9.12 7.07 -2.89
CA HIS A 74 -9.95 7.68 -1.87
C HIS A 74 -9.11 8.03 -0.61
N PRO A 75 -9.16 9.26 -0.08
CA PRO A 75 -8.27 9.71 1.00
C PRO A 75 -8.62 9.20 2.39
N THR A 76 -9.83 8.63 2.57
CA THR A 76 -10.26 8.08 3.85
C THR A 76 -10.02 6.58 3.92
N PHE A 77 -9.34 6.12 4.97
CA PHE A 77 -8.99 4.73 5.21
C PHE A 77 -9.43 4.26 6.60
N PRO A 78 -9.69 2.94 6.78
CA PRO A 78 -9.83 2.36 8.10
C PRO A 78 -8.54 2.52 8.91
N VAL A 79 -8.65 2.87 10.18
CA VAL A 79 -7.48 3.16 11.01
C VAL A 79 -6.57 1.93 11.19
N ARG A 80 -7.12 0.72 11.11
CA ARG A 80 -6.31 -0.51 11.11
C ARG A 80 -5.25 -0.56 10.01
N LEU A 81 -5.47 0.15 8.90
CA LEU A 81 -4.53 0.19 7.77
C LEU A 81 -3.50 1.32 7.90
N ILE A 82 -3.58 2.15 8.94
CA ILE A 82 -2.72 3.30 9.15
C ILE A 82 -1.73 3.01 10.27
N LYS A 83 -0.49 3.49 10.11
CA LYS A 83 0.57 3.45 11.11
C LYS A 83 1.20 4.83 11.27
N PRO A 84 1.63 5.20 12.49
CA PRO A 84 2.43 6.41 12.67
C PRO A 84 3.77 6.28 11.92
N CYS A 85 4.20 7.36 11.29
CA CYS A 85 5.52 7.44 10.66
C CYS A 85 6.50 8.02 11.69
N HIS A 86 7.48 7.22 12.11
CA HIS A 86 8.56 7.70 12.96
C HIS A 86 9.77 8.08 12.11
N PRO A 87 10.38 9.25 12.33
CA PRO A 87 11.65 9.58 11.68
C PRO A 87 12.74 8.58 12.08
N ALA A 88 13.73 8.42 11.22
CA ALA A 88 14.90 7.62 11.56
C ALA A 88 15.66 8.32 12.71
N ASP A 89 15.86 7.59 13.80
CA ASP A 89 16.68 8.05 14.91
C ASP A 89 18.15 8.07 14.48
N SER A 90 18.68 9.28 14.31
CA SER A 90 20.05 9.51 13.88
C SER A 90 21.06 9.27 15.01
N GLU A 91 20.63 9.34 16.27
CA GLU A 91 21.50 9.09 17.43
C GLU A 91 21.70 7.59 17.62
N CYS A 92 20.62 6.80 17.56
CA CYS A 92 20.73 5.34 17.64
C CYS A 92 21.34 4.71 16.38
N PHE A 93 21.13 5.29 15.20
CA PHE A 93 21.56 4.70 13.92
C PHE A 93 22.27 5.71 12.99
N PRO A 94 23.46 6.21 13.37
CA PRO A 94 24.15 7.29 12.65
C PRO A 94 24.62 6.90 11.24
N LEU A 95 24.81 5.61 10.95
CA LEU A 95 25.23 5.12 9.63
C LEU A 95 24.06 4.90 8.66
N ARG A 96 22.82 5.10 9.10
CA ARG A 96 21.62 4.84 8.29
C ARG A 96 21.35 6.01 7.35
N ASN A 97 22.05 6.04 6.22
CA ASN A 97 21.75 6.96 5.14
C ASN A 97 20.55 6.45 4.31
N PRO A 98 19.59 7.31 3.93
CA PRO A 98 18.52 6.93 3.02
C PRO A 98 19.15 6.62 1.66
N THR A 99 19.31 5.34 1.33
CA THR A 99 19.77 4.94 0.01
C THR A 99 18.67 5.23 -1.01
N PRO A 100 18.92 6.08 -2.03
CA PRO A 100 17.97 6.23 -3.12
C PRO A 100 17.81 4.87 -3.80
N PHE A 101 16.56 4.48 -4.07
CA PHE A 101 16.27 3.23 -4.79
C PHE A 101 16.86 3.31 -6.20
N THR A 102 18.02 2.68 -6.40
CA THR A 102 18.61 2.49 -7.72
C THR A 102 17.97 1.27 -8.34
N VAL A 103 17.18 1.47 -9.41
CA VAL A 103 16.71 0.34 -10.23
C VAL A 103 17.97 -0.33 -10.80
N PRO A 104 18.23 -1.62 -10.53
CA PRO A 104 19.38 -2.29 -11.11
C PRO A 104 19.27 -2.23 -12.64
N PRO A 105 20.38 -2.03 -13.38
CA PRO A 105 20.36 -2.06 -14.83
C PRO A 105 19.77 -3.40 -15.30
N VAL A 106 18.55 -3.38 -15.82
CA VAL A 106 17.96 -4.56 -16.46
C VAL A 106 18.65 -4.69 -17.81
N GLU A 107 19.50 -5.70 -17.95
CA GLU A 107 20.00 -6.12 -19.27
C GLU A 107 18.80 -6.39 -20.17
N LYS A 108 18.74 -5.74 -21.33
CA LYS A 108 17.65 -5.89 -22.31
C LYS A 108 17.76 -7.26 -23.00
N THR A 109 17.58 -8.35 -22.28
CA THR A 109 17.72 -9.70 -22.83
C THR A 109 16.42 -10.12 -23.52
N VAL A 110 16.51 -10.31 -24.85
CA VAL A 110 15.69 -11.19 -25.73
C VAL A 110 14.16 -10.99 -25.82
N ASP A 111 13.53 -10.15 -24.98
CA ASP A 111 12.06 -9.99 -24.91
C ASP A 111 11.39 -9.59 -26.24
N LYS A 112 12.12 -8.90 -27.12
CA LYS A 112 11.60 -8.50 -28.45
C LYS A 112 11.38 -9.70 -29.36
N GLU A 113 12.25 -10.70 -29.31
CA GLU A 113 12.14 -11.92 -30.13
C GLU A 113 10.99 -12.80 -29.65
N ILE A 114 10.84 -12.97 -28.33
CA ILE A 114 9.75 -13.75 -27.72
C ILE A 114 8.38 -13.11 -28.05
N LYS A 115 8.26 -11.78 -27.99
CA LYS A 115 7.04 -11.06 -28.41
C LYS A 115 6.73 -11.24 -29.90
N LYS A 116 7.75 -11.25 -30.77
CA LYS A 116 7.60 -11.50 -32.21
C LYS A 116 7.10 -12.92 -32.48
N LEU A 117 7.66 -13.92 -31.79
CA LEU A 117 7.25 -15.33 -31.86
C LEU A 117 5.81 -15.55 -31.36
N MET A 118 5.43 -14.96 -30.22
CA MET A 118 4.06 -15.01 -29.68
C MET A 118 3.03 -14.43 -30.66
N LYS A 119 3.35 -13.31 -31.32
CA LYS A 119 2.47 -12.66 -32.32
C LYS A 119 2.32 -13.50 -33.58
N GLN A 120 3.38 -14.17 -34.03
CA GLN A 120 3.35 -15.10 -35.18
C GLN A 120 2.51 -16.34 -34.89
N ARG A 121 2.59 -16.92 -33.68
CA ARG A 121 1.78 -18.09 -33.30
C ARG A 121 0.28 -17.80 -33.25
N ARG A 122 -0.13 -16.59 -32.85
CA ARG A 122 -1.54 -16.18 -32.76
C ARG A 122 -2.28 -16.14 -34.11
N LEU A 123 -1.54 -16.02 -35.22
CA LEU A 123 -2.11 -15.98 -36.57
C LEU A 123 -2.41 -17.38 -37.14
N LYS A 124 -1.77 -18.44 -36.63
CA LYS A 124 -1.80 -19.78 -37.27
C LYS A 124 -2.96 -20.69 -36.81
N GLY A 125 -3.78 -20.25 -35.85
CA GLY A 125 -4.84 -21.06 -35.22
C GLY A 125 -6.27 -20.81 -35.73
N LYS A 126 -6.46 -20.02 -36.80
CA LYS A 126 -7.81 -19.70 -37.34
C LYS A 126 -8.16 -20.37 -38.67
N ASN A 127 -7.36 -21.34 -39.12
CA ASN A 127 -7.65 -22.13 -40.33
C ASN A 127 -7.76 -23.62 -39.99
N GLN A 128 -8.86 -24.02 -39.37
CA GLN A 128 -9.40 -25.38 -39.54
C GLN A 128 -10.89 -25.23 -39.82
N ARG A 129 -11.26 -25.67 -41.04
CA ARG A 129 -12.63 -25.87 -41.51
C ARG A 129 -13.28 -27.02 -40.76
#